data_AF-A0AAQ1GN10-F1
#
_entry.id   AF-A0AAQ1GN10-F1
#
_cell.length_a   1.000
_cell.length_b   1.000
_cell.length_c   1.000
_cell.angle_alpha   90.00
_cell.angle_beta   90.00
_cell.angle_gamma   90.00
#
_symmetry.space_group_name_H-M   'P 1'
#
loop_
_entity.id
_entity.type
_entity.pdbx_description
1 polymer ?
#
loop_
_entity_poly.entity_id
_entity_poly.type
_entity_poly.pdbx_seq_one_letter_code
_entity_poly.pdbx_strand_id
1 'polypeptide(L)' 'MKAKFRQLVKYTACSAAALAGAAHAQAATTPPDFSTLTAGIDFSTVTTGVLAVAATLITVYVGIKGAKILIGMVRGA' A
#
# COMPACT_ATOMS: atom_id res chain seq x y z
N MET A 1 -1.90 -45.55 -43.48
CA MET A 1 -1.31 -44.81 -42.32
C MET A 1 -1.66 -43.31 -42.25
N LYS A 2 -2.08 -42.66 -43.35
CA LYS A 2 -2.33 -41.19 -43.39
C LYS A 2 -3.59 -40.70 -42.63
N ALA A 3 -4.54 -41.59 -42.34
CA ALA A 3 -5.79 -41.22 -41.64
C ALA A 3 -5.60 -41.01 -40.13
N LYS A 4 -4.76 -41.84 -39.47
CA LYS A 4 -4.50 -41.74 -38.02
C LYS A 4 -3.63 -40.52 -37.67
N PHE A 5 -2.74 -40.14 -38.57
CA PHE A 5 -1.91 -38.93 -38.42
C PHE A 5 -2.77 -37.65 -38.43
N ARG A 6 -3.82 -37.60 -39.25
CA ARG A 6 -4.78 -36.49 -39.28
C ARG A 6 -5.64 -36.41 -38.02
N GLN A 7 -5.91 -37.52 -37.34
CA GLN A 7 -6.63 -37.53 -36.07
C GLN A 7 -5.76 -36.99 -34.93
N LEU A 8 -4.48 -37.38 -34.86
CA LEU A 8 -3.55 -36.86 -33.85
C LEU A 8 -3.39 -35.33 -33.93
N VAL A 9 -3.33 -34.76 -35.15
CA VAL A 9 -3.25 -33.30 -35.35
C VAL A 9 -4.47 -32.55 -34.80
N LYS A 10 -5.67 -33.16 -34.88
CA LYS A 10 -6.91 -32.56 -34.32
C LYS A 10 -6.91 -32.57 -32.79
N TYR A 11 -6.41 -33.64 -32.19
CA TYR A 11 -6.29 -33.74 -30.72
C TYR A 11 -5.22 -32.78 -30.17
N THR A 12 -4.10 -32.60 -30.88
CA THR A 12 -3.06 -31.63 -30.48
C THR A 12 -3.45 -30.17 -30.73
N ALA A 13 -4.34 -29.89 -31.68
CA ALA A 13 -4.87 -28.55 -31.91
C ALA A 13 -5.80 -28.10 -30.77
N CYS A 14 -6.58 -29.01 -30.19
CA CYS A 14 -7.40 -28.72 -29.01
C CYS A 14 -6.56 -28.42 -27.76
N SER A 15 -5.47 -29.15 -27.53
CA SER A 15 -4.57 -28.87 -26.39
C SER A 15 -3.77 -27.58 -26.58
N ALA A 16 -3.39 -27.23 -27.81
CA ALA A 16 -2.76 -25.96 -28.13
C ALA A 16 -3.71 -24.76 -27.91
N ALA A 17 -5.01 -24.89 -28.20
CA ALA A 17 -6.01 -23.86 -27.93
C ALA A 17 -6.25 -23.66 -26.42
N ALA A 18 -6.21 -24.73 -25.63
CA ALA A 18 -6.32 -24.65 -24.17
C ALA A 18 -5.08 -23.97 -23.53
N LEU A 19 -3.88 -24.21 -24.07
CA LEU A 19 -2.65 -23.53 -23.66
C LEU A 19 -2.59 -22.07 -24.14
N ALA A 20 -3.19 -21.75 -25.29
CA ALA A 20 -3.34 -20.36 -25.75
C ALA A 20 -4.27 -19.56 -24.82
N GLY A 21 -5.38 -20.16 -24.36
CA GLY A 21 -6.25 -19.56 -23.34
C GLY A 21 -5.55 -19.29 -22.01
N ALA A 22 -4.64 -20.18 -21.60
CA ALA A 22 -3.81 -19.99 -20.41
C ALA A 22 -2.69 -18.95 -20.63
N ALA A 23 -2.18 -18.78 -21.85
CA ALA A 23 -1.23 -17.71 -22.18
C ALA A 23 -1.87 -16.32 -22.14
N HIS A 24 -3.19 -16.23 -22.39
CA HIS A 24 -3.96 -14.99 -22.23
C HIS A 24 -4.29 -14.64 -20.77
N ALA A 25 -4.21 -15.59 -19.83
CA ALA A 25 -4.37 -15.31 -18.40
C ALA A 25 -3.17 -14.54 -17.80
N GLN A 26 -2.03 -14.52 -18.50
CA GLN A 26 -0.84 -13.75 -18.14
C GLN A 26 -0.74 -12.43 -18.92
N ALA A 27 -1.74 -12.07 -19.74
CA ALA A 27 -1.73 -10.85 -20.55
C ALA A 27 -2.20 -9.58 -19.79
N ALA A 28 -1.82 -9.47 -18.52
CA ALA A 28 -1.82 -8.22 -17.77
C ALA A 28 -0.51 -8.14 -16.98
N THR A 29 0.63 -8.11 -17.69
CA THR A 29 1.97 -7.97 -17.09
C THR A 29 2.22 -6.58 -16.50
N THR A 30 1.30 -5.63 -16.70
CA THR A 30 1.38 -4.27 -16.18
C THR A 30 0.18 -4.02 -15.27
N PRO A 31 0.37 -3.95 -13.95
CA PRO A 31 -0.64 -3.45 -13.04
C PRO A 31 -1.15 -2.08 -13.49
N PRO A 32 -2.44 -1.74 -13.31
CA PRO A 32 -2.93 -0.40 -13.59
C PRO A 32 -2.15 0.63 -12.77
N ASP A 33 -1.64 1.66 -13.42
CA ASP A 33 -0.94 2.76 -12.75
C ASP A 33 -1.97 3.74 -12.18
N PHE A 34 -1.96 3.90 -10.85
CA PHE A 34 -2.82 4.83 -10.11
C PHE A 34 -2.05 6.08 -9.63
N SER A 35 -0.79 6.25 -10.04
CA SER A 35 0.05 7.39 -9.62
C SER A 35 -0.62 8.73 -9.93
N THR A 36 -1.37 8.82 -11.03
CA THR A 36 -2.14 10.02 -11.40
C THR A 36 -3.29 10.32 -10.44
N LEU A 37 -3.92 9.30 -9.85
CA LEU A 37 -4.98 9.46 -8.85
C LEU A 37 -4.42 9.81 -7.46
N THR A 38 -3.28 9.22 -7.08
CA THR A 38 -2.67 9.45 -5.77
C THR A 38 -1.87 10.77 -5.72
N ALA A 39 -1.23 11.17 -6.83
CA ALA A 39 -0.45 12.40 -6.89
C ALA A 39 -1.32 13.68 -6.81
N GLY A 40 -2.62 13.58 -7.11
CA GLY A 40 -3.57 14.69 -6.94
C GLY A 40 -4.02 14.93 -5.50
N ILE A 41 -3.65 14.05 -4.56
CA ILE A 41 -4.04 14.18 -3.14
C ILE A 41 -2.95 14.93 -2.38
N ASP A 42 -3.28 16.12 -1.86
CA ASP A 42 -2.41 16.90 -0.98
C ASP A 42 -2.67 16.56 0.50
N PHE A 43 -1.63 16.10 1.20
CA PHE A 43 -1.66 15.77 2.62
C PHE A 43 -1.05 16.87 3.52
N SER A 44 -0.58 17.98 2.95
CA SER A 44 0.09 19.06 3.67
C SER A 44 -0.75 19.56 4.85
N THR A 45 -2.04 19.80 4.63
CA THR A 45 -2.98 20.26 5.66
C THR A 45 -3.18 19.24 6.79
N VAL A 46 -3.22 17.94 6.45
CA VAL A 46 -3.33 16.85 7.41
C VAL A 46 -2.07 16.78 8.27
N THR A 47 -0.90 16.84 7.64
CA THR A 47 0.38 16.84 8.35
C THR A 47 0.49 18.03 9.30
N THR A 48 0.14 19.25 8.86
CA THR A 48 0.13 20.44 9.72
C THR A 48 -0.87 20.27 10.88
N GLY A 49 -2.05 19.73 10.62
CA GLY A 49 -3.05 19.46 11.65
C GLY A 49 -2.55 18.49 12.74
N VAL A 50 -1.90 17.39 12.33
CA VAL A 50 -1.33 16.41 13.27
C VAL A 50 -0.19 17.04 14.08
N LEU A 51 0.69 17.83 13.45
CA LEU A 51 1.75 18.55 14.17
C LEU A 51 1.18 19.55 15.19
N ALA A 52 0.10 20.26 14.86
CA ALA A 52 -0.56 21.18 15.77
C ALA A 52 -1.10 20.46 17.01
N VAL A 53 -1.75 19.31 16.83
CA VAL A 53 -2.23 18.48 17.95
C VAL A 53 -1.06 17.92 18.77
N ALA A 54 0.02 17.46 18.12
CA ALA A 54 1.20 16.98 18.83
C ALA A 54 1.83 18.10 19.70
N ALA A 55 1.91 19.32 19.16
CA ALA A 55 2.45 20.46 19.88
C ALA A 55 1.65 20.79 21.15
N THR A 56 0.30 20.75 21.09
CA THR A 56 -0.52 21.02 22.28
C THR A 56 -0.29 20.00 23.39
N LEU A 57 -0.20 18.72 23.04
CA LEU A 57 0.09 17.64 24.00
C LEU A 57 1.47 17.80 24.63
N ILE A 58 2.49 18.15 23.84
CA ILE A 58 3.84 18.43 24.34
C ILE A 58 3.82 19.59 25.33
N THR A 59 3.15 20.70 25.01
CA THR A 59 3.08 21.86 25.92
C THR A 59 2.46 21.51 27.27
N VAL A 60 1.36 20.74 27.29
CA VAL A 60 0.73 20.31 28.54
C VAL A 60 1.68 19.42 29.35
N TYR A 61 2.34 18.47 28.70
CA TYR A 61 3.30 17.58 29.36
C TYR A 61 4.47 18.35 29.99
N VAL A 62 5.07 19.27 29.24
CA VAL A 62 6.18 20.11 29.73
C VAL A 62 5.72 20.94 30.93
N GLY A 63 4.53 21.55 30.87
CA GLY A 63 3.97 22.30 31.99
C GLY A 63 3.83 21.45 33.27
N ILE A 64 3.28 20.24 33.16
CA ILE A 64 3.14 19.31 34.29
C ILE A 64 4.51 18.91 34.84
N LYS A 65 5.47 18.57 33.97
CA LYS A 65 6.81 18.15 34.40
C LYS A 65 7.58 19.28 35.05
N GLY A 66 7.48 20.50 34.52
CA GLY A 66 8.05 21.70 35.12
C GLY A 66 7.50 21.96 36.52
N ALA A 67 6.17 21.94 36.67
CA ALA A 67 5.52 22.12 37.97
C ALA A 67 5.97 21.06 39.00
N LYS A 68 6.09 19.79 38.60
CA LYS A 68 6.55 18.72 39.48
C LYS A 68 7.97 18.94 40.01
N ILE A 69 8.88 19.46 39.17
CA ILE A 69 10.25 19.77 39.59
C ILE A 69 10.24 20.85 40.66
N LEU A 70 9.49 21.95 40.43
CA LEU A 70 9.40 23.06 41.38
C LEU A 70 8.80 22.62 42.73
N ILE A 71 7.73 21.83 42.71
CA ILE A 71 7.10 21.30 43.93
C ILE A 71 8.06 20.36 44.67
N GLY A 72 8.86 19.56 43.95
CA GLY A 72 9.88 18.71 44.53
C GLY A 72 10.96 19.50 45.27
N MET A 73 11.40 20.63 44.71
CA MET A 73 12.37 21.52 45.35
C MET A 73 11.82 22.13 46.64
N VAL A 74 10.57 22.60 46.63
CA VAL A 74 9.93 23.19 47.83
C VAL A 74 9.69 22.16 48.93
N ARG A 75 9.41 20.90 48.58
CA ARG A 75 9.21 19.82 49.58
C ARG A 75 10.51 19.28 50.17
N GLY A 76 11.65 19.53 49.53
CA GLY A 76 12.97 19.10 49.98
C GLY A 76 13.75 20.14 50.79
N ALA A 77 13.27 21.39 50.80
CA ALA A 77 13.72 22.47 51.68
C ALA A 77 12.92 22.45 52.99
#